data_AF-A0A132PM06-F1
#
_entry.id   AF-A0A132PM06-F1
#
_cell.length_a   1.000
_cell.length_b   1.000
_cell.length_c   1.000
_cell.angle_alpha   90.00
_cell.angle_beta   90.00
_cell.angle_gamma   90.00
#
_symmetry.space_group_name_H-M   'P 1'
#
loop_
_entity.id
_entity.type
_entity.pdbx_description
1 polymer ?
#
loop_
_entity_poly.entity_id
_entity_poly.type
_entity_poly.pdbx_seq_one_letter_code
_entity_poly.pdbx_strand_id
1 'polypeptide(L)'
;MNPSPVIVLTAVAALASAAVGGIFYAFSTFVMRGLNRTGPTDAFTAMRGINAEANANPAFLLFFVGSALLALAVGVVALIQIGRPGSWLLLAGAIFGIVGFVITMVFNVPLNNRLDRADIADAAAEWQSYFTAWTAWNHVRTGTGFIGAVLMLAGLAYR
;
A
#
# COMPACT_ATOMS: atom_id res chain seq x y z
N MET A 1 7.56 32.80 5.97
CA MET A 1 7.72 31.81 7.06
C MET A 1 8.01 30.46 6.41
N ASN A 2 9.22 29.90 6.60
CA ASN A 2 9.52 28.57 6.06
C ASN A 2 8.73 27.53 6.87
N PRO A 3 7.97 26.63 6.22
CA PRO A 3 7.23 25.61 6.95
C PRO A 3 8.19 24.75 7.76
N SER A 4 7.78 24.39 8.99
CA SER A 4 8.57 23.51 9.85
C SER A 4 8.91 22.22 9.09
N PRO A 5 10.15 21.70 9.18
CA PRO A 5 10.55 20.46 8.52
C PRO A 5 9.60 19.29 8.82
N VAL A 6 9.00 19.25 10.02
CA VAL A 6 8.04 18.20 10.39
C VAL A 6 6.70 18.35 9.66
N ILE A 7 6.24 19.57 9.42
CA ILE A 7 5.02 19.82 8.64
C ILE A 7 5.22 19.31 7.23
N VAL A 8 6.33 19.68 6.59
CA VAL A 8 6.65 19.24 5.23
C VAL A 8 6.77 17.71 5.17
N LEU A 9 7.57 17.11 6.05
CA LEU A 9 7.75 15.66 6.10
C LEU A 9 6.41 14.93 6.26
N THR A 10 5.58 15.35 7.21
CA THR A 10 4.34 14.66 7.52
C THR A 10 3.28 14.86 6.43
N ALA A 11 3.19 16.04 5.85
CA ALA A 11 2.28 16.29 4.73
C ALA A 11 2.67 15.44 3.50
N VAL A 12 3.96 15.37 3.17
CA VAL A 12 4.46 14.53 2.08
C VAL A 12 4.23 13.04 2.38
N ALA A 13 4.47 12.59 3.61
CA ALA A 13 4.19 11.21 4.02
C ALA A 13 2.70 10.85 3.92
N ALA A 14 1.82 11.75 4.38
CA ALA A 14 0.38 11.55 4.30
C ALA A 14 -0.12 11.48 2.85
N LEU A 15 0.37 12.38 1.98
CA LEU A 15 0.07 12.37 0.55
C LEU A 15 0.55 11.09 -0.11
N ALA A 16 1.78 10.64 0.18
CA ALA A 16 2.31 9.39 -0.35
C ALA A 16 1.48 8.18 0.12
N SER A 17 1.12 8.13 1.41
CA SER A 17 0.26 7.08 1.97
C SER A 17 -1.12 7.05 1.33
N ALA A 18 -1.74 8.22 1.11
CA ALA A 18 -3.04 8.33 0.43
C ALA A 18 -2.96 7.90 -1.04
N ALA A 19 -1.90 8.30 -1.76
CA ALA A 19 -1.70 7.92 -3.15
C ALA A 19 -1.47 6.41 -3.30
N VAL A 20 -0.65 5.79 -2.44
CA VAL A 20 -0.50 4.32 -2.37
C VAL A 20 -1.83 3.64 -2.01
N GLY A 21 -2.56 4.17 -1.03
CA GLY A 21 -3.91 3.72 -0.68
C GLY A 21 -4.89 3.79 -1.87
N GLY A 22 -4.79 4.84 -2.69
CA GLY A 22 -5.56 5.02 -3.91
C GLY A 22 -5.25 3.99 -5.00
N ILE A 23 -3.98 3.64 -5.20
CA ILE A 23 -3.59 2.54 -6.10
C ILE A 23 -4.25 1.24 -5.63
N PHE A 24 -4.13 0.93 -4.34
CA PHE A 24 -4.78 -0.26 -3.79
C PHE A 24 -6.31 -0.19 -3.90
N TYR A 25 -6.91 0.98 -3.71
CA TYR A 25 -8.35 1.17 -3.83
C TYR A 25 -8.84 0.84 -5.24
N ALA A 26 -8.13 1.26 -6.29
CA ALA A 26 -8.46 0.90 -7.67
C ALA A 26 -8.47 -0.63 -7.86
N PHE A 27 -7.45 -1.31 -7.33
CA PHE A 27 -7.37 -2.77 -7.35
C PHE A 27 -8.49 -3.46 -6.57
N SER A 28 -8.81 -2.93 -5.40
CA SER A 28 -9.88 -3.40 -4.51
C SER A 28 -11.27 -3.28 -5.15
N THR A 29 -11.51 -2.23 -5.93
CA THR A 29 -12.86 -1.88 -6.36
C THR A 29 -13.21 -2.37 -7.76
N PHE A 30 -12.34 -2.13 -8.74
CA PHE A 30 -12.70 -2.40 -10.13
C PHE A 30 -11.62 -3.13 -10.94
N VAL A 31 -10.32 -3.02 -10.65
CA VAL A 31 -9.30 -3.72 -11.48
C VAL A 31 -9.41 -5.23 -11.33
N MET A 32 -9.39 -5.76 -10.10
CA MET A 32 -9.49 -7.21 -9.88
C MET A 32 -10.80 -7.77 -10.43
N ARG A 33 -11.91 -7.05 -10.22
CA ARG A 33 -13.23 -7.44 -10.75
C ARG A 33 -13.27 -7.40 -12.28
N GLY A 34 -12.64 -6.39 -12.89
CA GLY A 34 -12.50 -6.26 -14.33
C GLY A 34 -11.70 -7.42 -14.93
N LEU A 35 -10.53 -7.73 -14.36
CA LEU A 35 -9.73 -8.90 -14.73
C LEU A 35 -10.56 -10.18 -14.61
N ASN A 36 -11.24 -10.41 -13.49
CA ASN A 36 -12.04 -11.61 -13.32
C ASN A 36 -13.17 -11.77 -14.37
N ARG A 37 -13.64 -10.67 -14.98
CA ARG A 37 -14.66 -10.71 -16.04
C ARG A 37 -14.13 -11.13 -17.41
N THR A 38 -12.83 -11.08 -17.65
CA THR A 38 -12.23 -11.54 -18.93
C THR A 38 -12.19 -13.06 -19.03
N GLY A 39 -12.36 -13.77 -17.91
CA GLY A 39 -12.17 -15.20 -17.81
C GLY A 39 -10.84 -15.54 -17.15
N PRO A 40 -10.75 -16.68 -16.45
CA PRO A 40 -9.64 -16.98 -15.55
C PRO A 40 -8.26 -17.01 -16.22
N THR A 41 -8.15 -17.61 -17.41
CA THR A 41 -6.86 -17.75 -18.12
C THR A 41 -6.32 -16.39 -18.58
N ASP A 42 -7.20 -15.52 -19.09
CA ASP A 42 -6.84 -14.17 -19.52
C ASP A 42 -6.47 -13.30 -18.31
N ALA A 43 -7.25 -13.40 -17.24
CA ALA A 43 -7.00 -12.68 -15.99
C ALA A 43 -5.67 -13.09 -15.34
N PHE A 44 -5.40 -14.40 -15.30
CA PHE A 44 -4.15 -14.99 -14.84
C PHE A 44 -2.96 -14.44 -15.65
N THR A 45 -3.06 -14.49 -16.97
CA THR A 45 -1.98 -14.02 -17.88
C THR A 45 -1.75 -12.52 -17.74
N ALA A 46 -2.83 -11.72 -17.74
CA ALA A 46 -2.74 -10.27 -17.59
C ALA A 46 -2.16 -9.85 -16.24
N MET A 47 -2.59 -10.50 -15.15
CA MET A 47 -2.11 -10.16 -13.81
C MET A 47 -0.64 -10.52 -13.62
N ARG A 48 -0.15 -11.61 -14.22
CA ARG A 48 1.29 -11.93 -14.24
C ARG A 48 2.09 -10.82 -14.93
N GLY A 49 1.62 -10.34 -16.09
CA GLY A 49 2.23 -9.18 -16.77
C GLY A 49 2.24 -7.92 -15.92
N ILE A 50 1.10 -7.57 -15.30
CA ILE A 50 0.98 -6.42 -14.37
C ILE A 50 1.98 -6.55 -13.21
N ASN A 51 2.09 -7.73 -12.60
CA ASN A 51 3.03 -7.97 -11.51
C ASN A 51 4.49 -7.84 -11.97
N ALA A 52 4.83 -8.35 -13.15
CA ALA A 52 6.16 -8.25 -13.73
C ALA A 52 6.55 -6.78 -13.98
N GLU A 53 5.67 -6.01 -14.60
CA GLU A 53 5.89 -4.56 -14.85
C GLU A 53 6.01 -3.78 -13.54
N ALA A 54 5.16 -4.05 -12.55
CA ALA A 54 5.25 -3.41 -11.24
C ALA A 54 6.59 -3.71 -10.55
N ASN A 55 7.10 -4.94 -10.65
CA ASN A 55 8.38 -5.34 -10.06
C ASN A 55 9.58 -4.78 -10.82
N ALA A 56 9.47 -4.59 -12.13
CA ALA A 56 10.54 -4.06 -12.96
C ALA A 56 10.61 -2.52 -12.94
N ASN A 57 9.54 -1.83 -12.53
CA ASN A 57 9.44 -0.37 -12.59
C ASN A 57 10.12 0.31 -11.39
N PRO A 58 11.31 0.92 -11.57
CA PRO A 58 12.07 1.49 -10.46
C PRO A 58 11.39 2.73 -9.87
N ALA A 59 10.66 3.49 -10.68
CA ALA A 59 9.95 4.68 -10.21
C ALA A 59 8.78 4.29 -9.29
N PHE A 60 8.04 3.24 -9.64
CA PHE A 60 6.99 2.70 -8.77
C PHE A 60 7.58 2.14 -7.47
N LEU A 61 8.65 1.34 -7.53
CA LEU A 61 9.29 0.80 -6.34
C LEU A 61 9.84 1.90 -5.43
N LEU A 62 10.49 2.92 -5.98
CA LEU A 62 10.98 4.07 -5.24
C LEU A 62 9.83 4.81 -4.56
N PHE A 63 8.73 5.05 -5.27
CA PHE A 63 7.55 5.69 -4.70
C PHE A 63 6.92 4.85 -3.58
N PHE A 64 6.73 3.54 -3.81
CA PHE A 64 6.11 2.64 -2.85
C PHE A 64 6.96 2.45 -1.59
N VAL A 65 8.24 2.09 -1.73
CA VAL A 65 9.17 1.94 -0.60
C VAL A 65 9.40 3.29 0.08
N GLY A 66 9.56 4.36 -0.72
CA GLY A 66 9.73 5.72 -0.22
C GLY A 66 8.56 6.18 0.64
N SER A 67 7.32 5.82 0.30
CA SER A 67 6.15 6.13 1.13
C SER A 67 6.24 5.50 2.53
N ALA A 68 6.71 4.25 2.63
CA ALA A 68 6.89 3.55 3.90
C ALA A 68 8.06 4.14 4.71
N LEU A 69 9.15 4.54 4.04
CA LEU A 69 10.28 5.22 4.69
C LEU A 69 9.90 6.61 5.21
N LEU A 70 9.07 7.35 4.48
CA LEU A 70 8.51 8.62 4.94
C LEU A 70 7.63 8.42 6.17
N ALA A 71 6.76 7.41 6.16
CA ALA A 71 5.95 7.05 7.32
C ALA A 71 6.83 6.67 8.53
N LEU A 72 7.90 5.89 8.32
CA LEU A 72 8.88 5.56 9.35
C LEU A 72 9.55 6.81 9.94
N ALA A 73 9.97 7.75 9.08
CA ALA A 73 10.56 9.00 9.53
C ALA A 73 9.58 9.83 10.38
N VAL A 74 8.30 9.91 9.98
CA VAL A 74 7.25 10.54 10.79
C VAL A 74 7.11 9.83 12.15
N GLY A 75 7.13 8.50 12.18
CA GLY A 75 7.07 7.71 13.42
C GLY A 75 8.23 8.00 14.36
N VAL A 76 9.47 8.06 13.85
CA VAL A 76 10.67 8.44 14.63
C VAL A 76 10.52 9.85 15.20
N VAL A 77 10.08 10.80 14.39
CA VAL A 77 9.84 12.19 14.83
C VAL A 77 8.76 12.25 15.91
N ALA A 78 7.69 11.47 15.77
CA ALA A 78 6.62 11.38 16.75
C ALA A 78 7.10 10.80 18.10
N LEU A 79 7.98 9.79 18.07
CA LEU A 79 8.59 9.21 19.27
C LEU A 79 9.53 10.19 19.97
N ILE A 80 10.35 10.94 19.23
CA ILE A 80 11.24 11.97 19.80
C ILE A 80 10.43 13.08 20.48
N GLN A 81 9.22 13.35 19.97
CA GLN A 81 8.34 14.41 20.46
C GLN A 81 7.15 13.87 21.24
N ILE A 82 7.28 12.66 21.80
CA ILE A 82 6.21 12.00 22.52
C ILE A 82 5.78 12.86 23.71
N GLY A 83 4.46 13.04 23.87
CA GLY A 83 3.88 13.94 24.87
C GLY A 83 3.56 15.35 24.36
N ARG A 84 4.03 15.74 23.17
CA ARG A 84 3.48 16.93 22.49
C ARG A 84 2.06 16.65 21.96
N PRO A 85 1.19 17.66 21.88
CA PRO A 85 -0.09 17.55 21.19
C PRO A 85 0.07 16.90 19.79
N GLY A 86 -0.85 16.03 19.41
CA GLY A 86 -0.82 15.32 18.12
C GLY A 86 0.22 14.20 17.95
N SER A 87 1.24 14.08 18.82
CA SER A 87 2.33 13.09 18.68
C SER A 87 1.84 11.64 18.58
N TRP A 88 0.84 11.25 19.37
CA TRP A 88 0.25 9.91 19.31
C TRP A 88 -0.50 9.63 18.00
N LEU A 89 -1.16 10.64 17.43
CA LEU A 89 -1.83 10.51 16.13
C LEU A 89 -0.81 10.38 14.99
N LEU A 90 0.29 11.14 15.05
CA LEU A 90 1.40 11.01 14.10
C LEU A 90 2.01 9.60 14.16
N LEU A 91 2.24 9.07 15.37
CA LEU A 91 2.77 7.73 15.56
C LEU A 91 1.82 6.66 15.02
N ALA A 92 0.53 6.75 15.35
CA ALA A 92 -0.48 5.82 14.84
C ALA A 92 -0.56 5.88 13.30
N GLY A 93 -0.59 7.09 12.73
CA GLY A 93 -0.58 7.29 11.28
C GLY A 93 0.66 6.67 10.61
N ALA A 94 1.84 6.87 11.19
CA ALA A 94 3.09 6.25 10.75
C ALA A 94 3.01 4.71 10.76
N ILE A 95 2.48 4.12 11.83
CA ILE A 95 2.30 2.67 11.93
C ILE A 95 1.40 2.16 10.80
N PHE A 96 0.25 2.79 10.58
CA PHE A 96 -0.66 2.40 9.49
C PHE A 96 -0.01 2.58 8.10
N GLY A 97 0.77 3.64 7.90
CA GLY A 97 1.54 3.85 6.66
C GLY A 97 2.57 2.74 6.38
N ILE A 98 3.15 2.14 7.42
CA ILE A 98 4.11 1.03 7.29
C ILE A 98 3.39 -0.31 7.13
N VAL A 99 2.26 -0.52 7.80
CA VAL A 99 1.52 -1.81 7.76
C VAL A 99 1.15 -2.19 6.33
N GLY A 100 0.76 -1.25 5.47
CA GLY A 100 0.46 -1.53 4.06
C GLY A 100 1.66 -2.13 3.29
N PHE A 101 2.88 -1.65 3.61
CA PHE A 101 4.12 -2.20 3.07
C PHE A 101 4.39 -3.61 3.59
N VAL A 102 4.23 -3.82 4.90
CA VAL A 102 4.41 -5.15 5.52
C VAL A 102 3.43 -6.18 4.94
N ILE A 103 2.15 -5.83 4.79
CA ILE A 103 1.16 -6.71 4.17
C ILE A 103 1.55 -7.05 2.73
N THR A 104 2.09 -6.08 1.99
CA THR A 104 2.56 -6.31 0.63
C THR A 104 3.66 -7.37 0.60
N MET A 105 4.66 -7.25 1.47
CA MET A 105 5.79 -8.19 1.52
C MET A 105 5.39 -9.58 2.05
N VAL A 106 4.50 -9.65 3.04
CA VAL A 106 4.14 -10.90 3.74
C VAL A 106 3.04 -11.68 3.02
N PHE A 107 2.11 -11.01 2.34
CA PHE A 107 0.96 -11.66 1.71
C PHE A 107 0.94 -11.48 0.20
N ASN A 108 0.93 -10.25 -0.30
CA ASN A 108 0.70 -10.01 -1.72
C ASN A 108 1.88 -10.43 -2.61
N VAL A 109 3.12 -10.19 -2.21
CA VAL A 109 4.31 -10.63 -2.96
C VAL A 109 4.39 -12.16 -3.02
N PRO A 110 4.21 -12.92 -1.92
CA PRO A 110 4.12 -14.38 -1.99
C PRO A 110 2.99 -14.89 -2.89
N LEU A 111 1.80 -14.27 -2.83
CA LEU A 111 0.70 -14.60 -3.73
C LEU A 111 1.05 -14.34 -5.20
N ASN A 112 1.71 -13.22 -5.50
CA ASN A 112 2.17 -12.87 -6.84
C ASN A 112 3.20 -13.88 -7.37
N ASN A 113 4.17 -14.25 -6.53
CA ASN A 113 5.19 -15.23 -6.86
C ASN A 113 4.61 -16.62 -7.09
N ARG A 114 3.56 -17.00 -6.34
CA ARG A 114 2.84 -18.25 -6.54
C ARG A 114 2.12 -18.26 -7.89
N LEU A 115 1.39 -17.17 -8.19
CA LEU A 115 0.69 -17.02 -9.47
C LEU A 115 1.67 -17.07 -10.65
N ASP A 116 2.85 -16.46 -10.51
CA ASP A 116 3.84 -16.44 -11.59
C ASP A 116 4.52 -17.78 -11.87
N ARG A 117 4.62 -18.65 -10.86
CA ARG A 117 5.20 -20.00 -11.00
C ARG A 117 4.21 -21.07 -11.44
N ALA A 118 2.91 -20.76 -11.43
CA ALA A 118 1.88 -21.71 -11.81
C ALA A 118 1.88 -22.03 -13.30
N ASP A 119 1.54 -23.27 -13.64
CA ASP A 119 1.34 -23.70 -15.02
C ASP A 119 0.05 -23.09 -15.58
N ILE A 120 0.06 -22.76 -16.87
CA ILE A 120 -1.12 -22.25 -17.56
C ILE A 120 -2.26 -23.28 -17.59
N ALA A 121 -1.94 -24.58 -17.53
CA ALA A 121 -2.93 -25.65 -17.39
C ALA A 121 -3.78 -25.51 -16.11
N ASP A 122 -3.22 -24.94 -15.05
CA ASP A 122 -3.87 -24.74 -13.75
C ASP A 122 -4.46 -23.33 -13.57
N ALA A 123 -4.39 -22.48 -14.61
CA ALA A 123 -4.70 -21.05 -14.52
C ALA A 123 -6.08 -20.77 -13.90
N ALA A 124 -7.09 -21.60 -14.17
CA ALA A 124 -8.43 -21.43 -13.61
C ALA A 124 -8.49 -21.61 -12.09
N ALA A 125 -7.88 -22.69 -11.57
CA ALA A 125 -7.86 -22.94 -10.13
C ALA A 125 -6.99 -21.91 -9.40
N GLU A 126 -5.83 -21.60 -9.99
CA GLU A 126 -4.87 -20.65 -9.42
C GLU A 126 -5.42 -19.22 -9.38
N TRP A 127 -6.08 -18.78 -10.46
CA TRP A 127 -6.72 -17.48 -10.50
C TRP A 127 -7.81 -17.33 -9.44
N GLN A 128 -8.68 -18.33 -9.23
CA GLN A 128 -9.75 -18.23 -8.24
C GLN A 128 -9.23 -18.10 -6.80
N SER A 129 -8.21 -18.90 -6.45
CA SER A 129 -7.54 -18.82 -5.15
C SER A 129 -6.83 -17.47 -4.97
N TYR A 130 -6.10 -17.04 -5.99
CA TYR A 130 -5.39 -15.77 -6.01
C TYR A 130 -6.35 -14.58 -5.89
N PHE A 131 -7.39 -14.53 -6.72
CA PHE A 131 -8.35 -13.42 -6.76
C PHE A 131 -8.93 -13.14 -5.38
N THR A 132 -9.40 -14.17 -4.68
CA THR A 132 -10.01 -14.02 -3.36
C THR A 132 -9.00 -13.55 -2.32
N ALA A 133 -7.91 -14.29 -2.16
CA ALA A 133 -6.92 -14.03 -1.12
C ALA A 133 -6.19 -12.70 -1.34
N TRP A 134 -5.77 -12.42 -2.58
CA TRP A 134 -5.05 -11.21 -2.93
C TRP A 134 -5.93 -9.97 -2.74
N THR A 135 -7.20 -10.03 -3.17
CA THR A 135 -8.13 -8.90 -3.04
C THR A 135 -8.46 -8.61 -1.58
N ALA A 136 -8.64 -9.65 -0.75
CA ALA A 136 -8.87 -9.48 0.69
C ALA A 136 -7.72 -8.73 1.37
N TRP A 137 -6.47 -9.15 1.16
CA TRP A 137 -5.31 -8.42 1.70
C TRP A 137 -5.14 -7.03 1.08
N ASN A 138 -5.52 -6.86 -0.19
CA ASN A 138 -5.50 -5.57 -0.83
C ASN A 138 -6.50 -4.57 -0.23
N HIS A 139 -7.68 -5.02 0.22
CA HIS A 139 -8.60 -4.18 0.98
C HIS A 139 -7.98 -3.66 2.28
N VAL A 140 -7.25 -4.53 3.00
CA VAL A 140 -6.54 -4.11 4.21
C VAL A 140 -5.49 -3.04 3.88
N ARG A 141 -4.69 -3.24 2.81
CA ARG A 141 -3.71 -2.24 2.36
C ARG A 141 -4.34 -0.90 1.97
N THR A 142 -5.50 -0.94 1.31
CA THR A 142 -6.28 0.26 1.01
C THR A 142 -6.66 1.01 2.30
N GLY A 143 -7.24 0.30 3.26
CA GLY A 143 -7.66 0.88 4.54
C GLY A 143 -6.47 1.48 5.29
N THR A 144 -5.37 0.75 5.40
CA THR A 144 -4.17 1.22 6.13
C THR A 144 -3.57 2.47 5.48
N GLY A 145 -3.54 2.56 4.15
CA GLY A 145 -3.04 3.73 3.43
C GLY A 145 -3.84 4.99 3.72
N PHE A 146 -5.18 4.92 3.68
CA PHE A 146 -6.05 6.06 3.97
C PHE A 146 -6.10 6.41 5.45
N ILE A 147 -6.21 5.42 6.34
CA ILE A 147 -6.18 5.64 7.80
C ILE A 147 -4.85 6.29 8.20
N GLY A 148 -3.73 5.80 7.67
CA GLY A 148 -2.41 6.38 7.90
C GLY A 148 -2.35 7.86 7.51
N ALA A 149 -2.82 8.19 6.31
CA ALA A 149 -2.86 9.56 5.82
C ALA A 149 -3.74 10.47 6.70
N VAL A 150 -4.96 10.05 7.04
CA VAL A 150 -5.89 10.82 7.87
C VAL A 150 -5.29 11.07 9.26
N LEU A 151 -4.72 10.05 9.89
CA LEU A 151 -4.12 10.18 11.23
C LEU A 151 -2.89 11.10 11.22
N MET A 152 -2.05 11.04 10.19
CA MET A 152 -0.92 11.96 10.04
C MET A 152 -1.38 13.41 9.88
N LEU A 153 -2.40 13.66 9.06
CA LEU A 153 -2.95 15.02 8.86
C LEU A 153 -3.64 15.53 10.13
N ALA A 154 -4.41 14.68 10.82
CA ALA A 154 -5.01 15.03 12.10
C ALA A 154 -3.93 15.34 13.15
N GLY A 155 -2.88 14.52 13.23
CA GLY A 155 -1.75 14.74 14.13
C GLY A 155 -1.01 16.05 13.86
N LEU A 156 -0.96 16.53 12.61
CA LEU A 156 -0.46 17.87 12.29
C LEU A 156 -1.41 18.98 12.76
N ALA A 157 -2.72 18.79 12.62
CA ALA A 157 -3.71 19.79 13.00
C ALA A 157 -3.79 20.00 14.52
N TYR A 158 -3.51 18.96 15.31
CA TYR A 158 -3.50 19.00 16.77
C TYR A 158 -2.10 19.24 17.36
N ARG A 159 -1.12 19.66 16.56
CA ARG A 159 0.29 19.76 16.95
C ARG A 159 0.65 21.03 17.70
#